data_AF-A0A937FLG6-F1
#
_entry.id   AF-A0A937FLG6-F1
#
_cell.length_a   1.000
_cell.length_b   1.000
_cell.length_c   1.000
_cell.angle_alpha   90.00
_cell.angle_beta   90.00
_cell.angle_gamma   90.00
#
_symmetry.space_group_name_H-M   'P 1'
#
loop_
_entity.id
_entity.type
_entity.pdbx_description
1 polymer ?
#
loop_
_entity_poly.entity_id
_entity_poly.type
_entity_poly.pdbx_seq_one_letter_code
_entity_poly.pdbx_strand_id
1 'polypeptide(L)'
;MTRLLLAALIAFAPFTARADITAFCRVLPGTNANQCACATEKLRAQASASDFALYDAVATGYLRNRSTGQAWLAAWRASVKSVAAQNGIELTAFKRQLDRIGDLHRALGDSCK
;
A
#
# COMPACT_ATOMS: atom_id res chain seq x y z
N MET A 1 1.68 39.06 40.04
CA MET A 1 0.78 38.06 39.43
C MET A 1 1.35 37.67 38.08
N THR A 2 2.21 36.65 38.04
CA THR A 2 2.93 36.26 36.82
C THR A 2 2.20 35.09 36.18
N ARG A 3 1.68 35.33 34.97
CA ARG A 3 0.83 34.40 34.21
C ARG A 3 1.59 33.10 33.91
N LEU A 4 1.02 31.97 34.31
CA LEU A 4 1.41 30.65 33.82
C LEU A 4 1.10 30.54 32.33
N LEU A 5 2.15 30.40 31.51
CA LEU A 5 2.03 29.97 30.12
C LEU A 5 1.79 28.46 30.11
N LEU A 6 0.56 28.04 29.80
CA LEU A 6 0.26 26.65 29.46
C LEU A 6 0.91 26.34 28.11
N ALA A 7 1.97 25.52 28.14
CA ALA A 7 2.49 24.86 26.95
C ALA A 7 1.50 23.76 26.54
N ALA A 8 0.70 24.02 25.51
CA ALA A 8 -0.15 23.00 24.90
C ALA A 8 0.73 22.00 24.12
N LEU A 9 0.95 20.83 24.71
CA LEU A 9 1.52 19.66 24.03
C LEU A 9 0.52 19.18 22.98
N ILE A 10 0.73 19.56 21.73
CA ILE A 10 0.05 18.95 20.59
C ILE A 10 0.58 17.53 20.48
N ALA A 11 -0.19 16.56 21.00
CA ALA A 11 0.03 15.16 20.74
C ALA A 11 -0.18 14.92 19.24
N PHE A 12 0.92 14.81 18.48
CA PHE A 12 0.89 14.24 17.15
C PHE A 12 0.52 12.76 17.31
N ALA A 13 -0.78 12.47 17.32
CA ALA A 13 -1.23 11.10 17.09
C ALA A 13 -0.67 10.71 15.71
N PRO A 14 0.11 9.62 15.61
CA PRO A 14 0.49 9.11 14.31
C PRO A 14 -0.82 8.73 13.63
N PHE A 15 -1.24 9.52 12.64
CA PHE A 15 -2.17 9.03 11.65
C PHE A 15 -1.55 7.75 11.13
N THR A 16 -2.09 6.60 11.53
CA THR A 16 -1.78 5.33 10.91
C THR A 16 -2.26 5.50 9.48
N ALA A 17 -1.36 5.95 8.61
CA ALA A 17 -1.64 6.13 7.20
C ALA A 17 -2.26 4.81 6.72
N ARG A 18 -3.51 4.88 6.26
CA ARG A 18 -4.18 3.71 5.72
C ARG A 18 -3.32 3.23 4.56
N ALA A 19 -2.81 2.01 4.65
CA ALA A 19 -1.99 1.42 3.60
C ALA A 19 -2.66 1.60 2.24
N ASP A 20 -1.91 2.13 1.28
CA ASP A 20 -2.36 2.38 -0.09
C ASP A 20 -2.74 1.07 -0.80
N ILE A 21 -2.27 -0.09 -0.32
CA ILE A 21 -2.79 -1.41 -0.70
C ILE A 21 -4.31 -1.47 -0.58
N THR A 22 -4.90 -0.86 0.46
CA THR A 22 -6.35 -0.87 0.64
C THR A 22 -7.06 -0.05 -0.43
N ALA A 23 -6.50 1.11 -0.76
CA ALA A 23 -7.04 1.99 -1.80
C ALA A 23 -6.85 1.37 -3.19
N PHE A 24 -5.70 0.74 -3.44
CA PHE A 24 -5.43 -0.03 -4.64
C PHE A 24 -6.42 -1.20 -4.81
N CYS A 25 -6.70 -1.97 -3.76
CA CYS A 25 -7.66 -3.06 -3.82
C CYS A 25 -9.05 -2.58 -4.27
N ARG A 26 -9.51 -1.42 -3.80
CA ARG A 26 -10.83 -0.85 -4.12
C ARG A 26 -10.99 -0.44 -5.59
N VAL A 27 -9.90 -0.26 -6.32
CA VAL A 27 -9.97 0.05 -7.76
C VAL A 27 -9.96 -1.21 -8.63
N LEU A 28 -9.84 -2.39 -8.02
CA LEU A 28 -9.94 -3.67 -8.74
C LEU A 28 -11.42 -4.04 -8.92
N PRO A 29 -11.83 -4.54 -10.10
CA PRO A 29 -13.20 -4.98 -10.33
C PRO A 29 -13.64 -6.06 -9.33
N GLY A 30 -14.88 -5.97 -8.86
CA GLY A 30 -15.49 -6.99 -8.00
C GLY A 30 -15.04 -6.96 -6.54
N THR A 31 -14.31 -5.93 -6.10
CA THR A 31 -13.97 -5.74 -4.69
C THR A 31 -14.86 -4.70 -4.00
N ASN A 32 -15.05 -4.84 -2.69
CA ASN A 32 -15.75 -3.84 -1.87
C ASN A 32 -14.87 -3.30 -0.73
N ALA A 33 -15.35 -2.23 -0.08
CA ALA A 33 -14.55 -1.51 0.94
C ALA A 33 -14.19 -2.35 2.17
N ASN A 34 -15.09 -3.24 2.62
CA ASN A 34 -14.88 -4.10 3.79
C ASN A 34 -13.92 -5.25 3.44
N GLN A 35 -14.13 -5.87 2.28
CA GLN A 35 -13.25 -6.90 1.75
C GLN A 35 -11.81 -6.40 1.64
N CYS A 36 -11.59 -5.21 1.07
CA CYS A 36 -10.25 -4.64 0.93
C CYS A 36 -9.60 -4.28 2.26
N ALA A 37 -10.37 -3.81 3.25
CA ALA A 37 -9.85 -3.54 4.58
C ALA A 37 -9.39 -4.84 5.27
N CYS A 38 -10.25 -5.86 5.28
CA CYS A 38 -9.96 -7.20 5.81
C CYS A 38 -8.74 -7.83 5.11
N ALA A 39 -8.69 -7.80 3.78
CA ALA A 39 -7.59 -8.38 3.01
C ALA A 39 -6.25 -7.71 3.33
N THR A 40 -6.23 -6.37 3.45
CA THR A 40 -5.01 -5.62 3.78
C THR A 40 -4.54 -5.92 5.21
N GLU A 41 -5.47 -6.03 6.16
CA GLU A 41 -5.15 -6.39 7.55
C GLU A 41 -4.56 -7.80 7.64
N LYS A 42 -5.21 -8.78 7.00
CA LYS A 42 -4.68 -10.15 6.94
C LYS A 42 -3.33 -10.21 6.24
N LEU A 43 -3.14 -9.44 5.17
CA LEU A 43 -1.88 -9.38 4.44
C LEU A 43 -0.77 -8.82 5.34
N ARG A 44 -1.05 -7.78 6.12
CA ARG A 44 -0.09 -7.22 7.10
C ARG A 44 0.35 -8.24 8.14
N ALA A 45 -0.54 -9.14 8.55
CA ALA A 45 -0.23 -10.18 9.52
C ALA A 45 0.52 -11.39 8.93
N GLN A 46 0.35 -11.67 7.63
CA GLN A 46 0.89 -12.88 7.00
C GLN A 46 2.10 -12.65 6.11
N ALA A 47 2.22 -11.48 5.48
CA ALA A 47 3.40 -11.11 4.71
C ALA A 47 4.55 -10.71 5.64
N SER A 48 5.79 -10.82 5.15
CA SER A 48 6.90 -10.18 5.85
C SER A 48 6.72 -8.66 5.86
N ALA A 49 7.26 -7.97 6.86
CA ALA A 49 7.18 -6.51 6.95
C ALA A 49 7.79 -5.82 5.70
N SER A 50 8.87 -6.40 5.16
CA SER A 50 9.53 -5.91 3.94
C SER A 50 8.64 -6.09 2.71
N ASP A 51 8.04 -7.28 2.53
CA ASP A 51 7.11 -7.55 1.43
C ASP A 51 5.90 -6.62 1.47
N PHE A 52 5.32 -6.43 2.66
CA PHE A 52 4.20 -5.53 2.86
C PHE A 52 4.57 -4.10 2.47
N ALA A 53 5.71 -3.60 2.97
CA ALA A 53 6.17 -2.23 2.69
C ALA A 53 6.46 -2.00 1.20
N LEU A 54 7.11 -2.95 0.53
CA LEU A 54 7.41 -2.85 -0.90
C LEU A 54 6.14 -2.89 -1.75
N TYR A 55 5.19 -3.76 -1.40
CA TYR A 55 3.90 -3.84 -2.10
C TYR A 55 3.06 -2.57 -1.88
N ASP A 56 3.09 -2.00 -0.68
CA ASP A 56 2.44 -0.73 -0.36
C ASP A 56 3.06 0.44 -1.13
N ALA A 57 4.39 0.51 -1.20
CA ALA A 57 5.08 1.51 -2.01
C ALA A 57 4.69 1.41 -3.50
N VAL A 58 4.53 0.19 -4.03
CA VAL A 58 4.06 -0.01 -5.41
C VAL A 58 2.63 0.47 -5.57
N ALA A 59 1.74 0.17 -4.61
CA ALA A 59 0.36 0.66 -4.60
C ALA A 59 0.30 2.20 -4.54
N THR A 60 1.09 2.84 -3.68
CA THR A 60 1.22 4.30 -3.59
C THR A 60 1.63 4.92 -4.92
N GLY A 61 2.71 4.41 -5.53
CA GLY A 61 3.19 4.93 -6.81
C GLY A 61 2.19 4.69 -7.94
N TYR A 62 1.49 3.56 -7.94
CA TYR A 62 0.40 3.30 -8.87
C TYR A 62 -0.71 4.33 -8.73
N LEU A 63 -1.21 4.62 -7.52
CA LEU A 63 -2.29 5.59 -7.28
C LEU A 63 -1.89 6.99 -7.72
N ARG A 64 -0.64 7.39 -7.45
CA ARG A 64 -0.06 8.66 -7.93
C ARG A 64 0.01 8.72 -9.46
N ASN A 65 0.43 7.64 -10.11
CA ASN A 65 0.49 7.56 -11.56
C ASN A 65 -0.91 7.58 -12.19
N ARG A 66 -1.90 6.97 -11.54
CA ARG A 66 -3.31 7.06 -11.98
C ARG A 66 -3.86 8.48 -11.86
N SER A 67 -3.48 9.23 -10.83
CA SER A 67 -3.96 10.61 -10.66
C SER A 67 -3.41 11.59 -11.69
N THR A 68 -2.32 11.24 -12.40
CA THR A 68 -1.79 12.00 -13.54
C THR A 68 -2.37 11.58 -14.89
N GLY A 69 -3.35 10.68 -14.90
CA GLY A 69 -4.03 10.22 -16.12
C GLY A 69 -3.39 9.01 -16.80
N GLN A 70 -2.37 8.38 -16.20
CA GLN A 70 -1.79 7.17 -16.80
C GLN A 70 -2.80 6.00 -16.78
N ALA A 71 -2.80 5.22 -17.86
CA ALA A 71 -3.57 3.99 -17.96
C ALA A 71 -3.10 2.95 -16.92
N TRP A 72 -4.01 2.06 -16.51
CA TRP A 72 -3.81 1.09 -15.44
C TRP A 72 -2.45 0.35 -15.51
N LEU A 73 -2.16 -0.28 -16.66
CA LEU A 73 -0.96 -1.10 -16.83
C LEU A 73 0.32 -0.26 -16.88
N ALA A 74 0.25 0.94 -17.46
CA ALA A 74 1.37 1.88 -17.51
C ALA A 74 1.71 2.40 -16.10
N ALA A 75 0.69 2.79 -15.34
CA ALA A 75 0.82 3.27 -13.96
C ALA A 75 1.46 2.20 -13.05
N TRP A 76 1.01 0.95 -13.16
CA TRP A 76 1.55 -0.16 -12.37
C TRP A 76 3.01 -0.43 -12.73
N ARG A 77 3.31 -0.60 -14.03
CA ARG A 77 4.69 -0.86 -14.50
C ARG A 77 5.66 0.24 -14.13
N ALA A 78 5.24 1.51 -14.23
CA ALA A 78 6.05 2.65 -13.82
C ALA A 78 6.36 2.62 -12.31
N SER A 79 5.36 2.31 -11.47
CA SER A 79 5.56 2.18 -10.02
C SER A 79 6.50 1.03 -9.68
N VAL A 80 6.29 -0.15 -10.26
CA VAL A 80 7.16 -1.32 -10.04
C VAL A 80 8.61 -1.01 -10.41
N LYS A 81 8.84 -0.39 -11.57
CA LYS A 81 10.18 0.02 -12.01
C LYS A 81 10.81 1.03 -11.05
N SER A 82 10.03 2.02 -10.59
CA SER A 82 10.50 3.04 -9.66
C SER A 82 10.90 2.44 -8.31
N VAL A 83 10.05 1.61 -7.71
CA VAL A 83 10.31 0.98 -6.41
C VAL A 83 11.50 0.03 -6.49
N ALA A 84 11.61 -0.77 -7.56
CA ALA A 84 12.78 -1.63 -7.78
C ALA A 84 14.08 -0.81 -7.79
N ALA A 85 14.12 0.27 -8.58
CA ALA A 85 15.29 1.14 -8.70
C ALA A 85 15.65 1.83 -7.37
N GLN A 86 14.66 2.31 -6.63
CA GLN A 86 14.87 2.98 -5.32
C GLN A 86 15.44 2.03 -4.26
N ASN A 87 15.17 0.74 -4.36
CA ASN A 87 15.59 -0.26 -3.38
C ASN A 87 16.77 -1.12 -3.87
N GLY A 88 17.33 -0.83 -5.06
CA GLY A 88 18.42 -1.62 -5.63
C GLY A 88 18.06 -3.08 -5.94
N ILE A 89 16.77 -3.36 -6.16
CA ILE A 89 16.27 -4.72 -6.43
C ILE A 89 16.24 -4.95 -7.94
N GLU A 90 16.75 -6.09 -8.39
CA GLU A 90 16.63 -6.49 -9.80
C GLU A 90 15.15 -6.64 -10.19
N LEU A 91 14.77 -6.02 -11.31
CA LEU A 91 13.37 -5.84 -11.69
C LEU A 91 12.61 -7.17 -11.87
N THR A 92 13.26 -8.19 -12.43
CA THR A 92 12.65 -9.50 -12.67
C THR A 92 12.42 -10.25 -11.36
N ALA A 93 13.39 -10.22 -10.44
CA ALA A 93 13.25 -10.73 -9.09
C ALA A 93 12.13 -10.01 -8.33
N PHE A 94 12.05 -8.69 -8.45
CA PHE A 94 11.01 -7.91 -7.80
C PHE A 94 9.62 -8.23 -8.35
N LYS A 95 9.46 -8.40 -9.67
CA LYS A 95 8.19 -8.85 -10.26
C LYS A 95 7.75 -10.20 -9.69
N ARG A 96 8.63 -11.19 -9.62
CA ARG A 96 8.32 -12.50 -9.02
C ARG A 96 7.89 -12.38 -7.56
N GLN A 97 8.50 -11.46 -6.81
CA GLN A 97 8.12 -11.18 -5.42
C GLN A 97 6.72 -10.55 -5.35
N LEU A 98 6.45 -9.54 -6.17
CA LEU A 98 5.14 -8.88 -6.24
C LEU A 98 4.03 -9.83 -6.70
N ASP A 99 4.31 -10.76 -7.61
CA ASP A 99 3.34 -11.78 -8.05
C ASP A 99 2.93 -12.66 -6.87
N ARG A 100 3.89 -13.16 -6.08
CA ARG A 100 3.60 -13.96 -4.87
C ARG A 100 2.78 -13.18 -3.83
N ILE A 101 3.14 -11.93 -3.58
CA ILE A 101 2.41 -11.08 -2.61
C ILE A 101 1.01 -10.75 -3.14
N GLY A 102 0.89 -10.48 -4.44
CA GLY A 102 -0.37 -10.22 -5.11
C GLY A 102 -1.32 -11.43 -5.09
N ASP A 103 -0.79 -12.64 -5.27
CA ASP A 103 -1.53 -13.90 -5.13
C ASP A 103 -2.04 -14.10 -3.70
N LEU A 104 -1.16 -13.91 -2.70
CA LEU A 104 -1.56 -13.95 -1.30
C LEU A 104 -2.67 -12.93 -1.01
N HIS A 105 -2.50 -11.67 -1.45
CA HIS A 105 -3.49 -10.63 -1.24
C HIS A 105 -4.85 -10.96 -1.89
N ARG A 106 -4.85 -11.52 -3.10
CA ARG A 106 -6.07 -12.01 -3.77
C ARG A 106 -6.76 -13.11 -2.97
N ALA A 107 -6.02 -14.15 -2.56
CA ALA A 107 -6.57 -15.25 -1.77
C ALA A 107 -7.16 -14.77 -0.44
N LEU A 108 -6.49 -13.83 0.23
CA LEU A 108 -7.01 -13.19 1.44
C LEU A 108 -8.27 -12.36 1.16
N GLY A 109 -8.30 -11.65 0.04
CA GLY A 109 -9.49 -10.95 -0.45
C GLY A 109 -10.68 -11.87 -0.68
N ASP A 110 -10.47 -13.06 -1.24
CA ASP A 110 -11.53 -14.06 -1.41
C ASP A 110 -12.05 -14.59 -0.07
N SER A 111 -11.18 -14.74 0.94
CA SER A 111 -11.58 -15.12 2.31
C SER A 111 -12.31 -14.02 3.08
N CYS A 112 -12.39 -12.81 2.54
CA CYS A 112 -12.98 -11.61 3.14
C CYS A 112 -14.25 -11.14 2.42
N LYS A 113 -14.79 -11.96 1.50
CA LYS A 113 -16.04 -11.68 0.78
C LYS A 113 -17.27 -11.89 1.65
#